data_AF-A0AA38ZZ75-F1
#
_entry.id   AF-A0AA38ZZ75-F1
#
_cell.length_a   1.000
_cell.length_b   1.000
_cell.length_c   1.000
_cell.angle_alpha   90.00
_cell.angle_beta   90.00
_cell.angle_gamma   90.00
#
_symmetry.space_group_name_H-M   'P 1'
#
loop_
_entity.id
_entity.type
_entity.pdbx_description
1 polymer ?
#
loop_
_entity_poly.entity_id
_entity_poly.type
_entity_poly.pdbx_seq_one_letter_code
_entity_poly.pdbx_strand_id
1 'polypeptide(L)'
;MGLPPKPLSLLSLSLNFLTILGFFPSAKPSTDFTNLVYKGCADQKFQDPSGVYSKTLKPLFDSLVSQSSTKNFSTATSGEGQSSITGLYQCRGDLSNSQCYTCVGKLPDLCTKLCGKAIAARVQLSGCYMRYELAGFKQVTATELLYKVCGSTKASESGFEEKRDTAFGMMEKGVEGGDGFYTGTYESVYVLGQCEGDMGGSDCGDCVNTAVERVKTECGDSISGQIYLHKCYISYSYYPTGVPSQSSAESGQSTEKTVAIVVGGVAALGFGIACLMCVRTALKKHHSSKH
;
A
#
# COMPACT_ATOMS: atom_id res chain seq x y z
N MET A 1 41.10 -56.32 -52.20
CA MET A 1 41.78 -57.05 -51.10
C MET A 1 41.63 -56.20 -49.85
N GLY A 2 41.12 -56.80 -48.78
CA GLY A 2 40.49 -56.08 -47.67
C GLY A 2 41.31 -55.90 -46.39
N LEU A 3 40.59 -55.29 -45.43
CA LEU A 3 40.80 -55.12 -43.98
C LEU A 3 41.81 -54.04 -43.50
N PRO A 4 41.65 -53.45 -42.29
CA PRO A 4 40.54 -53.56 -41.30
C PRO A 4 39.99 -52.18 -40.79
N PRO A 5 38.92 -52.16 -39.95
CA PRO A 5 38.37 -50.96 -39.31
C PRO A 5 38.87 -50.78 -37.86
N LYS A 6 38.86 -49.54 -37.32
CA LYS A 6 38.91 -49.21 -35.87
C LYS A 6 38.75 -47.70 -35.61
N PRO A 7 38.38 -47.26 -34.40
CA PRO A 7 37.02 -46.87 -34.01
C PRO A 7 36.82 -45.35 -33.87
N LEU A 8 35.55 -44.93 -33.88
CA LEU A 8 35.11 -43.56 -33.58
C LEU A 8 35.62 -43.12 -32.19
N SER A 9 36.43 -42.08 -32.16
CA SER A 9 36.76 -41.32 -30.95
C SER A 9 35.75 -40.18 -30.79
N LEU A 10 35.02 -40.20 -29.67
CA LEU A 10 34.06 -39.18 -29.26
C LEU A 10 34.82 -37.90 -28.88
N LEU A 11 34.84 -36.90 -29.76
CA LEU A 11 35.24 -35.54 -29.39
C LEU A 11 34.04 -34.80 -28.77
N SER A 12 34.20 -34.48 -27.48
CA SER A 12 33.36 -33.59 -26.70
C SER A 12 33.32 -32.18 -27.28
N LEU A 13 32.14 -31.74 -27.73
CA LEU A 13 31.87 -30.33 -27.99
C LEU A 13 31.12 -29.75 -26.78
N SER A 14 31.85 -29.13 -25.85
CA SER A 14 31.25 -28.39 -24.74
C SER A 14 30.69 -27.07 -25.26
N LEU A 15 29.37 -26.98 -25.36
CA LEU A 15 28.67 -25.74 -25.66
C LEU A 15 28.55 -24.92 -24.37
N ASN A 16 29.42 -23.92 -24.21
CA ASN A 16 29.29 -22.92 -23.15
C ASN A 16 28.06 -22.04 -23.45
N PHE A 17 26.92 -22.37 -22.83
CA PHE A 17 25.74 -21.50 -22.86
C PHE A 17 25.85 -20.51 -21.70
N LEU A 18 26.42 -19.33 -21.96
CA LEU A 18 26.44 -18.23 -21.01
C LEU A 18 25.02 -17.68 -20.89
N THR A 19 24.25 -18.14 -19.90
CA THR A 19 22.94 -17.55 -19.57
C THR A 19 23.16 -16.17 -18.96
N ILE A 20 23.13 -15.13 -19.79
CA ILE A 20 22.92 -13.77 -19.33
C ILE A 20 21.48 -13.73 -18.81
N LEU A 21 21.30 -14.00 -17.52
CA LEU A 21 20.07 -13.67 -16.80
C LEU A 21 20.02 -12.14 -16.76
N GLY A 22 19.46 -11.54 -17.80
CA GLY A 22 19.11 -10.13 -17.81
C GLY A 22 18.17 -9.90 -16.64
N PHE A 23 18.69 -9.29 -15.58
CA PHE A 23 17.88 -8.62 -14.57
C PHE A 23 17.14 -7.50 -15.31
N PHE A 24 15.98 -7.83 -15.87
CA PHE A 24 14.99 -6.81 -16.16
C PHE A 24 14.48 -6.35 -14.79
N PRO A 25 14.75 -5.11 -14.34
CA PRO A 25 14.04 -4.59 -13.20
C PRO A 25 12.56 -4.59 -13.59
N SER A 26 11.81 -5.49 -12.96
CA SER A 26 10.34 -5.47 -13.02
C SER A 26 9.92 -4.17 -12.34
N ALA A 27 9.72 -3.12 -13.13
CA ALA A 27 9.09 -1.90 -12.67
C ALA A 27 7.66 -2.27 -12.30
N LYS A 28 7.43 -2.58 -11.02
CA LYS A 28 6.09 -2.66 -10.46
C LYS A 28 5.37 -1.36 -10.81
N PRO A 29 4.09 -1.38 -11.22
CA PRO A 29 3.32 -0.15 -11.31
C PRO A 29 3.30 0.46 -9.90
N SER A 30 4.11 1.50 -9.69
CA SER A 30 4.06 2.22 -8.43
C SER A 30 2.76 3.01 -8.47
N THR A 31 1.77 2.58 -7.69
CA THR A 31 0.68 3.48 -7.32
C THR A 31 1.33 4.72 -6.73
N ASP A 32 1.28 5.85 -7.43
CA ASP A 32 2.00 7.04 -7.03
C ASP A 32 1.39 7.56 -5.72
N PHE A 33 2.13 7.36 -4.63
CA PHE A 33 1.77 7.72 -3.27
C PHE A 33 2.34 9.09 -2.86
N THR A 34 2.96 9.82 -3.80
CA THR A 34 3.61 11.11 -3.55
C THR A 34 2.96 12.29 -4.27
N ASN A 35 1.88 12.05 -5.02
CA ASN A 35 1.14 13.11 -5.69
C ASN A 35 0.44 14.03 -4.69
N LEU A 36 0.55 15.34 -4.91
CA LEU A 36 -0.14 16.34 -4.12
C LEU A 36 -1.65 16.24 -4.33
N VAL A 37 -2.40 16.09 -3.23
CA VAL A 37 -3.87 16.11 -3.25
C VAL A 37 -4.36 17.52 -2.91
N TYR A 38 -4.00 18.03 -1.73
CA TYR A 38 -4.35 19.39 -1.33
C TYR A 38 -3.40 19.94 -0.27
N LYS A 39 -3.51 21.24 -0.02
CA LYS A 39 -2.85 21.95 1.08
C LYS A 39 -3.85 22.80 1.85
N GLY A 40 -3.59 23.01 3.13
CA GLY A 40 -4.21 24.03 3.96
C GLY A 40 -3.13 24.79 4.71
N CYS A 41 -3.18 26.12 4.71
CA CYS A 41 -2.22 26.96 5.42
C CYS A 41 -3.00 27.98 6.24
N ALA A 42 -2.53 28.28 7.45
CA ALA A 42 -3.05 29.42 8.21
C ALA A 42 -2.75 30.74 7.50
N ASP A 43 -3.67 31.70 7.60
CA ASP A 43 -3.45 33.07 7.11
C ASP A 43 -2.39 33.79 7.95
N GLN A 44 -2.32 33.46 9.24
CA GLN A 44 -1.32 33.98 10.16
C GLN A 44 0.05 33.40 9.83
N LYS A 45 1.03 34.28 9.80
CA LYS A 45 2.43 33.93 9.60
C LYS A 45 3.18 34.02 10.91
N PHE A 46 4.23 33.21 11.02
CA PHE A 46 5.20 33.33 12.08
C PHE A 46 5.76 34.76 12.13
N GLN A 47 5.60 35.41 13.28
CA GLN A 47 6.27 36.66 13.60
C GLN A 47 7.71 36.30 13.97
N ASP A 48 8.55 36.03 12.96
CA ASP A 48 9.89 35.45 13.13
C ASP A 48 11.07 36.42 12.88
N PRO A 49 11.18 37.58 13.57
CA PRO A 49 12.34 38.45 13.40
C PRO A 49 13.68 37.79 13.76
N SER A 50 13.67 36.82 14.69
CA SER A 50 14.85 36.19 15.28
C SER A 50 15.16 34.78 14.75
N GLY A 51 14.35 34.24 13.84
CA GLY A 51 14.53 32.91 13.24
C GLY A 51 14.16 31.73 14.15
N VAL A 52 13.44 31.98 15.26
CA VAL A 52 13.01 30.98 16.24
C VAL A 52 12.16 29.91 15.58
N TYR A 53 11.26 30.26 14.67
CA TYR A 53 10.36 29.28 14.05
C TYR A 53 11.09 28.36 13.08
N SER A 54 12.07 28.88 12.33
CA SER A 54 12.97 28.02 11.54
C SER A 54 13.76 27.05 12.42
N LYS A 55 14.15 27.48 13.64
CA LYS A 55 14.86 26.64 14.60
C LYS A 55 13.96 25.57 15.24
N THR A 56 12.66 25.82 15.36
CA THR A 56 11.69 24.87 15.95
C THR A 56 11.08 23.91 14.93
N LEU A 57 10.78 24.36 13.71
CA LEU A 57 10.17 23.52 12.67
C LEU A 57 11.11 22.43 12.15
N LYS A 58 12.40 22.75 11.96
CA LYS A 58 13.36 21.77 11.46
C LYS A 58 13.46 20.53 12.37
N PRO A 59 13.73 20.65 13.68
CA PRO A 59 13.79 19.47 14.55
C PRO A 59 12.45 18.74 14.66
N LEU A 60 11.31 19.44 14.56
CA LEU A 60 9.99 18.82 14.48
C LEU A 60 9.88 17.92 13.23
N PHE A 61 10.20 18.45 12.04
CA PHE A 61 10.17 17.70 10.79
C PHE A 61 11.17 16.55 10.78
N ASP A 62 12.40 16.77 11.24
CA ASP A 62 13.42 15.72 11.34
C ASP A 62 12.93 14.55 12.23
N SER A 63 12.27 14.87 13.35
CA SER A 63 11.68 13.86 14.25
C SER A 63 10.54 13.08 13.57
N LEU A 64 9.61 13.76 12.91
CA LEU A 64 8.48 13.12 12.23
C LEU A 64 8.96 12.22 11.07
N VAL A 65 9.89 12.72 10.24
CA VAL A 65 10.50 11.95 9.14
C VAL A 65 11.24 10.74 9.69
N SER A 66 12.04 10.89 10.75
CA SER A 66 12.75 9.77 11.37
C SER A 66 11.79 8.67 11.84
N GLN A 67 10.71 9.04 12.54
CA GLN A 67 9.73 8.08 13.07
C GLN A 67 8.97 7.33 11.95
N SER A 68 8.76 7.95 10.79
CA SER A 68 8.08 7.33 9.64
C SER A 68 8.80 6.10 9.06
N SER A 69 10.07 5.88 9.42
CA SER A 69 10.81 4.66 9.08
C SER A 69 10.34 3.42 9.85
N THR A 70 9.55 3.58 10.92
CA THR A 70 9.12 2.47 11.79
C THR A 70 7.63 2.48 12.12
N LYS A 71 6.95 3.62 11.96
CA LYS A 71 5.54 3.80 12.31
C LYS A 71 4.78 4.47 11.16
N ASN A 72 3.51 4.11 10.99
CA ASN A 72 2.62 4.78 10.02
C ASN A 72 1.95 6.04 10.56
N PHE A 73 2.00 6.28 11.86
CA PHE A 73 1.52 7.49 12.51
C PHE A 73 2.45 7.87 13.65
N SER A 74 2.73 9.16 13.80
CA SER A 74 3.33 9.68 15.02
C SER A 74 3.07 11.17 15.17
N THR A 75 3.14 11.62 16.42
CA THR A 75 3.12 13.02 16.82
C THR A 75 4.49 13.42 17.37
N ALA A 76 4.80 14.71 17.28
CA ALA A 76 5.97 15.29 17.90
C ALA A 76 5.68 16.74 18.28
N THR A 77 6.39 17.23 19.28
CA THR A 77 6.35 18.63 19.69
C THR A 77 7.78 19.16 19.76
N SER A 78 7.99 20.39 19.32
CA SER A 78 9.27 21.09 19.44
C SER A 78 9.06 22.51 19.94
N GLY A 79 10.03 23.05 20.68
CA GLY A 79 9.95 24.38 21.29
C GLY A 79 9.26 24.36 22.65
N GLU A 80 9.14 25.53 23.26
CA GLU A 80 8.63 25.71 24.63
C GLU A 80 7.62 26.86 24.72
N GLY A 81 6.69 26.75 25.66
CA GLY A 81 5.67 27.77 25.92
C GLY A 81 4.87 28.15 24.67
N GLN A 82 4.77 29.46 24.41
CA GLN A 82 4.03 30.01 23.26
C GLN A 82 4.73 29.80 21.90
N SER A 83 5.99 29.35 21.91
CA SER A 83 6.74 29.00 20.69
C SER A 83 6.68 27.51 20.35
N SER A 84 5.99 26.71 21.18
CA SER A 84 5.82 25.28 20.97
C SER A 84 5.00 25.01 19.72
N ILE A 85 5.50 24.11 18.87
CA ILE A 85 4.82 23.64 17.67
C ILE A 85 4.60 22.14 17.82
N THR A 86 3.35 21.72 17.71
CA THR A 86 2.98 20.31 17.65
C THR A 86 2.71 19.93 16.20
N GLY A 87 3.18 18.76 15.80
CA GLY A 87 2.90 18.23 14.48
C GLY A 87 2.74 16.73 14.49
N LEU A 88 2.22 16.21 13.39
CA LEU A 88 2.02 14.80 13.17
C LEU A 88 2.16 14.46 11.70
N TYR A 89 2.38 13.18 11.43
CA TYR A 89 2.17 12.60 10.11
C TYR A 89 1.27 11.38 10.22
N GLN A 90 0.62 11.05 9.10
CA GLN A 90 -0.12 9.81 8.91
C GLN A 90 0.15 9.30 7.50
N CYS A 91 0.68 8.10 7.39
CA CYS A 91 0.78 7.34 6.15
C CYS A 91 -0.48 6.51 5.92
N ARG A 92 -0.77 6.20 4.67
CA ARG A 92 -1.82 5.28 4.27
C ARG A 92 -1.49 3.87 4.79
N GLY A 93 -2.49 3.17 5.31
CA GLY A 93 -2.28 1.94 6.08
C GLY A 93 -1.74 0.76 5.27
N ASP A 94 -1.84 0.81 3.95
CA ASP A 94 -1.30 -0.20 3.01
C ASP A 94 0.16 0.07 2.59
N LEU A 95 0.78 1.16 3.06
CA LEU A 95 2.18 1.45 2.76
C LEU A 95 3.12 0.70 3.71
N SER A 96 4.19 0.16 3.13
CA SER A 96 5.35 -0.28 3.91
C SER A 96 6.03 0.92 4.58
N ASN A 97 6.76 0.66 5.67
CA ASN A 97 7.54 1.71 6.35
C ASN A 97 8.51 2.46 5.42
N SER A 98 9.09 1.78 4.41
CA SER A 98 9.96 2.44 3.43
C SER A 98 9.19 3.40 2.51
N GLN A 99 7.99 3.01 2.07
CA GLN A 99 7.10 3.89 1.29
C GLN A 99 6.59 5.05 2.15
N CYS A 100 6.21 4.78 3.40
CA CYS A 100 5.82 5.80 4.36
C CYS A 100 6.94 6.81 4.57
N TYR A 101 8.17 6.36 4.85
CA TYR A 101 9.35 7.23 4.97
C TYR A 101 9.58 8.07 3.72
N THR A 102 9.48 7.46 2.54
CA THR A 102 9.64 8.17 1.26
C THR A 102 8.58 9.26 1.08
N CYS A 103 7.33 8.95 1.43
CA CYS A 103 6.21 9.89 1.32
C CYS A 103 6.38 11.05 2.31
N VAL A 104 6.61 10.74 3.59
CA VAL A 104 6.74 11.74 4.66
C VAL A 104 7.96 12.62 4.45
N GLY A 105 9.06 12.07 3.93
CA GLY A 105 10.27 12.81 3.59
C GLY A 105 10.08 13.92 2.55
N LYS A 106 8.99 13.90 1.76
CA LYS A 106 8.65 15.00 0.82
C LYS A 106 7.94 16.17 1.48
N LEU A 107 7.26 15.93 2.61
CA LEU A 107 6.34 16.88 3.21
C LEU A 107 7.03 18.15 3.78
N PRO A 108 8.22 18.11 4.40
CA PRO A 108 8.87 19.32 4.91
C PRO A 108 9.11 20.39 3.83
N ASP A 109 9.65 19.97 2.68
CA ASP A 109 9.90 20.85 1.54
C ASP A 109 8.60 21.37 0.94
N LEU A 110 7.57 20.52 0.84
CA LEU A 110 6.26 20.91 0.33
C LEU A 110 5.55 21.89 1.27
N CYS A 111 5.58 21.65 2.58
CA CYS A 111 5.05 22.59 3.58
C CYS A 111 5.70 23.97 3.42
N THR A 112 7.03 24.01 3.31
CA THR A 112 7.77 25.26 3.11
C THR A 112 7.41 25.94 1.79
N LYS A 113 7.39 25.20 0.68
CA LYS A 113 7.12 25.73 -0.65
C LYS A 113 5.67 26.20 -0.82
N LEU A 114 4.71 25.49 -0.23
CA LEU A 114 3.29 25.70 -0.46
C LEU A 114 2.60 26.58 0.60
N CYS A 115 3.14 26.63 1.82
CA CYS A 115 2.60 27.40 2.94
C CYS A 115 3.58 28.46 3.49
N GLY A 116 4.82 28.53 3.00
CA GLY A 116 5.78 29.54 3.40
C GLY A 116 6.05 29.49 4.91
N LYS A 117 5.73 30.59 5.60
CA LYS A 117 5.91 30.75 7.06
C LYS A 117 4.58 30.73 7.83
N ALA A 118 3.58 30.00 7.35
CA ALA A 118 2.29 29.88 8.05
C ALA A 118 2.46 29.23 9.42
N ILE A 119 1.75 29.72 10.45
CA ILE A 119 1.84 29.20 11.82
C ILE A 119 1.24 27.81 12.00
N ALA A 120 0.39 27.41 11.04
CA ALA A 120 -0.14 26.08 10.92
C ALA A 120 -0.23 25.72 9.45
N ALA A 121 0.03 24.45 9.13
CA ALA A 121 -0.11 23.94 7.78
C ALA A 121 -0.49 22.46 7.80
N ARG A 122 -1.18 22.04 6.74
CA ARG A 122 -1.43 20.66 6.37
C ARG A 122 -1.10 20.47 4.90
N VAL A 123 -0.32 19.46 4.57
CA VAL A 123 -0.07 19.04 3.18
C VAL A 123 -0.42 17.57 3.07
N GLN A 124 -1.35 17.26 2.15
CA GLN A 124 -1.83 15.91 1.85
C GLN A 124 -1.26 15.44 0.52
N LEU A 125 -0.52 14.35 0.56
CA LEU A 125 -0.17 13.52 -0.59
C LEU A 125 -1.11 12.31 -0.68
N SER A 126 -1.11 11.61 -1.81
CA SER A 126 -1.93 10.43 -2.04
C SER A 126 -1.62 9.26 -1.10
N GLY A 127 -0.42 9.23 -0.51
CA GLY A 127 0.02 8.19 0.43
C GLY A 127 0.24 8.63 1.87
N CYS A 128 0.29 9.92 2.15
CA CYS A 128 0.54 10.42 3.50
C CYS A 128 0.17 11.89 3.62
N TYR A 129 0.04 12.39 4.85
CA TYR A 129 0.00 13.82 5.11
C TYR A 129 0.80 14.18 6.35
N MET A 130 1.11 15.46 6.46
CA MET A 130 1.72 16.06 7.65
C MET A 130 0.94 17.32 7.99
N ARG A 131 0.73 17.52 9.28
CA ARG A 131 0.12 18.72 9.85
C ARG A 131 1.00 19.22 10.98
N TYR A 132 1.20 20.53 11.06
CA TYR A 132 1.81 21.18 12.22
C TYR A 132 1.03 22.43 12.59
N GLU A 133 1.03 22.77 13.86
CA GLU A 133 0.29 23.89 14.42
C GLU A 133 1.07 24.51 15.60
N LEU A 134 1.14 25.84 15.62
CA LEU A 134 1.65 26.58 16.76
C LEU A 134 0.70 26.43 17.97
N ALA A 135 1.25 26.40 19.17
CA ALA A 135 0.48 26.37 20.41
C ALA A 135 -0.61 27.46 20.42
N GLY A 136 -1.84 27.05 20.77
CA GLY A 136 -3.02 27.93 20.78
C GLY A 136 -3.67 28.17 19.42
N PHE A 137 -3.22 27.49 18.35
CA PHE A 137 -3.93 27.53 17.07
C PHE A 137 -5.35 26.95 17.19
N LYS A 138 -6.29 27.57 16.47
CA LYS A 138 -7.71 27.24 16.52
C LYS A 138 -7.94 25.78 16.10
N GLN A 139 -8.55 25.00 16.98
CA GLN A 139 -8.98 23.64 16.68
C GLN A 139 -10.32 23.63 15.94
N VAL A 140 -10.50 22.64 15.07
CA VAL A 140 -11.75 22.35 14.37
C VAL A 140 -12.26 20.96 14.76
N THR A 141 -13.51 20.65 14.45
CA THR A 141 -14.07 19.33 14.73
C THR A 141 -13.39 18.26 13.87
N ALA A 142 -13.37 17.01 14.35
CA ALA A 142 -12.83 15.87 13.61
C ALA A 142 -13.46 15.69 12.21
N THR A 143 -14.71 16.11 12.08
CA THR A 143 -15.55 15.95 10.89
C THR A 143 -15.66 17.21 10.02
N GLU A 144 -14.87 18.24 10.29
CA GLU A 144 -14.80 19.43 9.43
C GLU A 144 -14.32 19.02 8.03
N LEU A 145 -15.04 19.42 6.98
CA LEU A 145 -14.68 19.10 5.59
C LEU A 145 -13.52 19.98 5.15
N LEU A 146 -12.38 19.35 4.84
CA LEU A 146 -11.16 20.05 4.42
C LEU A 146 -11.03 20.10 2.89
N TYR A 147 -11.33 19.01 2.21
CA TYR A 147 -11.15 18.91 0.76
C TYR A 147 -12.03 17.81 0.17
N LYS A 148 -12.34 17.94 -1.13
CA LYS A 148 -13.05 16.91 -1.89
C LYS A 148 -12.48 16.76 -3.29
N VAL A 149 -12.59 15.55 -3.82
CA VAL A 149 -12.38 15.24 -5.23
C VAL A 149 -13.59 14.44 -5.68
N CYS A 150 -14.25 14.85 -6.75
CA CYS A 150 -15.33 14.07 -7.35
C CYS A 150 -14.97 13.76 -8.80
N GLY A 151 -15.21 12.53 -9.23
CA GLY A 151 -15.09 12.14 -10.63
C GLY A 151 -16.02 12.94 -11.54
N SER A 152 -15.60 13.11 -12.79
CA SER A 152 -16.45 13.74 -13.82
C SER A 152 -17.51 12.79 -14.37
N THR A 153 -17.31 11.48 -14.21
CA THR A 153 -18.21 10.45 -14.71
C THR A 153 -19.30 10.16 -13.69
N LYS A 154 -20.54 10.15 -14.16
CA LYS A 154 -21.71 9.78 -13.36
C LYS A 154 -22.15 8.37 -13.65
N ALA A 155 -22.84 7.74 -12.69
CA ALA A 155 -23.40 6.43 -12.88
C ALA A 155 -24.45 6.47 -14.00
N SER A 156 -24.31 5.59 -14.97
CA SER A 156 -25.30 5.37 -16.04
C SER A 156 -26.16 4.13 -15.78
N GLU A 157 -25.74 3.27 -14.87
CA GLU A 157 -26.38 2.00 -14.54
C GLU A 157 -27.15 2.09 -13.24
N SER A 158 -28.35 1.49 -13.20
CA SER A 158 -29.11 1.29 -11.98
C SER A 158 -28.38 0.33 -11.03
N GLY A 159 -28.34 0.65 -9.73
CA GLY A 159 -27.79 -0.21 -8.70
C GLY A 159 -26.34 0.11 -8.29
N PHE A 160 -25.72 1.12 -8.90
CA PHE A 160 -24.45 1.64 -8.42
C PHE A 160 -24.56 2.13 -6.96
N GLU A 161 -25.62 2.85 -6.63
CA GLU A 161 -25.83 3.44 -5.31
C GLU A 161 -25.95 2.35 -4.24
N GLU A 162 -26.66 1.26 -4.51
CA GLU A 162 -26.79 0.12 -3.60
C GLU A 162 -25.44 -0.58 -3.36
N LYS A 163 -24.67 -0.80 -4.43
CA LYS A 163 -23.32 -1.39 -4.33
C LYS A 163 -22.38 -0.47 -3.55
N ARG A 164 -22.45 0.84 -3.82
CA ARG A 164 -21.64 1.85 -3.15
C ARG A 164 -21.97 1.94 -1.66
N ASP A 165 -23.25 2.04 -1.33
CA ASP A 165 -23.69 2.18 0.06
C ASP A 165 -23.40 0.90 0.86
N THR A 166 -23.51 -0.29 0.24
CA THR A 166 -23.04 -1.55 0.84
C THR A 166 -21.53 -1.55 1.09
N ALA A 167 -20.72 -1.13 0.10
CA ALA A 167 -19.28 -1.03 0.24
C ALA A 167 -18.89 -0.04 1.36
N PHE A 168 -19.61 1.08 1.48
CA PHE A 168 -19.42 2.04 2.56
C PHE A 168 -19.74 1.46 3.94
N GLY A 169 -20.83 0.72 4.10
CA GLY A 169 -21.13 0.03 5.36
C GLY A 169 -20.04 -0.98 5.77
N MET A 170 -19.46 -1.70 4.81
CA MET A 170 -18.31 -2.58 5.07
C MET A 170 -17.08 -1.79 5.52
N MET A 171 -16.82 -0.64 4.89
CA MET A 171 -15.71 0.24 5.23
C MET A 171 -15.84 0.84 6.63
N GLU A 172 -17.03 1.35 6.98
CA GLU A 172 -17.32 1.88 8.31
C GLU A 172 -17.05 0.84 9.40
N LYS A 173 -17.58 -0.37 9.25
CA LYS A 173 -17.35 -1.46 10.21
C LYS A 173 -15.88 -1.90 10.25
N GLY A 174 -15.22 -1.88 9.09
CA GLY A 174 -13.81 -2.24 8.97
C GLY A 174 -12.88 -1.29 9.70
N VAL A 175 -13.13 0.02 9.63
CA VAL A 175 -12.32 1.01 10.36
C VAL A 175 -12.63 1.02 11.86
N GLU A 176 -13.89 0.80 12.24
CA GLU A 176 -14.34 0.80 13.64
C GLU A 176 -13.75 -0.37 14.44
N GLY A 177 -13.73 -1.57 13.84
CA GLY A 177 -13.22 -2.78 14.47
C GLY A 177 -11.72 -3.04 14.27
N GLY A 178 -11.03 -2.20 13.49
CA GLY A 178 -9.61 -2.36 13.13
C GLY A 178 -8.73 -1.21 13.63
N ASP A 179 -7.55 -1.07 13.02
CA ASP A 179 -6.57 -0.02 13.37
C ASP A 179 -6.86 1.32 12.65
N GLY A 180 -8.14 1.62 12.39
CA GLY A 180 -8.57 2.85 11.73
C GLY A 180 -8.23 2.95 10.23
N PHE A 181 -7.90 1.83 9.57
CA PHE A 181 -7.69 1.75 8.12
C PHE A 181 -8.41 0.55 7.53
N TYR A 182 -9.09 0.76 6.40
CA TYR A 182 -9.78 -0.29 5.67
C TYR A 182 -9.67 -0.06 4.17
N THR A 183 -9.48 -1.15 3.43
CA THR A 183 -9.72 -1.20 1.98
C THR A 183 -10.56 -2.42 1.66
N GLY A 184 -11.49 -2.29 0.74
CA GLY A 184 -12.36 -3.39 0.37
C GLY A 184 -12.92 -3.24 -1.03
N THR A 185 -13.51 -4.32 -1.52
CA THR A 185 -14.26 -4.32 -2.76
C THR A 185 -15.58 -5.02 -2.53
N TYR A 186 -16.66 -4.38 -2.94
CA TYR A 186 -17.98 -5.00 -3.03
C TYR A 186 -18.42 -4.94 -4.49
N GLU A 187 -18.47 -6.11 -5.12
CA GLU A 187 -18.69 -6.27 -6.55
C GLU A 187 -17.76 -5.37 -7.39
N SER A 188 -18.31 -4.30 -7.97
CA SER A 188 -17.63 -3.36 -8.86
C SER A 188 -17.17 -2.08 -8.16
N VAL A 189 -17.36 -1.94 -6.84
CA VAL A 189 -16.99 -0.75 -6.07
C VAL A 189 -15.79 -1.07 -5.18
N TYR A 190 -14.69 -0.34 -5.39
CA TYR A 190 -13.57 -0.31 -4.46
C TYR A 190 -13.76 0.85 -3.47
N VAL A 191 -13.44 0.62 -2.20
CA VAL A 191 -13.47 1.63 -1.14
C VAL A 191 -12.19 1.61 -0.31
N LEU A 192 -11.83 2.78 0.21
CA LEU A 192 -10.78 2.99 1.20
C LEU A 192 -11.28 3.97 2.24
N GLY A 193 -11.16 3.61 3.52
CA GLY A 193 -11.45 4.49 4.65
C GLY A 193 -10.25 4.55 5.59
N GLN A 194 -9.95 5.74 6.11
CA GLN A 194 -8.84 5.90 7.04
C GLN A 194 -9.05 7.04 8.03
N CYS A 195 -8.71 6.79 9.28
CA CYS A 195 -8.68 7.74 10.38
C CYS A 195 -7.24 8.16 10.76
N GLU A 196 -7.13 9.28 11.47
CA GLU A 196 -5.91 9.71 12.15
C GLU A 196 -5.61 8.72 13.29
N GLY A 197 -4.35 8.31 13.43
CA GLY A 197 -3.97 7.20 14.30
C GLY A 197 -4.13 7.42 15.81
N ASP A 198 -4.61 8.58 16.24
CA ASP A 198 -4.97 8.88 17.63
C ASP A 198 -6.47 8.68 17.93
N MET A 199 -7.28 8.34 16.93
CA MET A 199 -8.72 8.14 17.09
C MET A 199 -9.06 6.76 17.64
N GLY A 200 -10.03 6.70 18.57
CA GLY A 200 -10.64 5.43 18.98
C GLY A 200 -11.54 4.84 17.90
N GLY A 201 -11.78 3.53 17.95
CA GLY A 201 -12.57 2.81 16.93
C GLY A 201 -13.96 3.39 16.68
N SER A 202 -14.71 3.70 17.75
CA SER A 202 -16.05 4.33 17.63
C SER A 202 -15.98 5.70 16.97
N ASP A 203 -15.10 6.59 17.45
CA ASP A 203 -14.94 7.94 16.89
C ASP A 203 -14.49 7.88 15.42
N CYS A 204 -13.68 6.88 15.08
CA CYS A 204 -13.24 6.63 13.71
C CYS A 204 -14.41 6.20 12.81
N GLY A 205 -15.23 5.25 13.27
CA GLY A 205 -16.46 4.85 12.58
C GLY A 205 -17.39 6.04 12.34
N ASP A 206 -17.64 6.87 13.36
CA ASP A 206 -18.48 8.07 13.26
C ASP A 206 -17.92 9.10 12.26
N CYS A 207 -16.59 9.29 12.25
CA CYS A 207 -15.94 10.19 11.30
C CYS A 207 -16.10 9.69 9.86
N VAL A 208 -15.88 8.40 9.63
CA VAL A 208 -16.02 7.78 8.30
C VAL A 208 -17.48 7.80 7.84
N ASN A 209 -18.45 7.51 8.70
CA ASN A 209 -19.88 7.66 8.38
C ASN A 209 -20.21 9.11 8.00
N THR A 210 -19.68 10.10 8.73
CA THR A 210 -19.86 11.51 8.35
C THR A 210 -19.26 11.80 6.97
N ALA A 211 -18.12 11.21 6.62
CA ALA A 211 -17.52 11.38 5.30
C ALA A 211 -18.38 10.75 4.19
N VAL A 212 -19.04 9.62 4.47
CA VAL A 212 -20.02 8.98 3.58
C VAL A 212 -21.24 9.88 3.35
N GLU A 213 -21.76 10.52 4.40
CA GLU A 213 -22.83 11.51 4.27
C GLU A 213 -22.41 12.69 3.38
N ARG A 214 -21.18 13.19 3.54
CA ARG A 214 -20.63 14.24 2.66
C ARG A 214 -20.50 13.79 1.22
N VAL A 215 -20.22 12.52 0.92
CA VAL A 215 -20.21 12.05 -0.49
C VAL A 215 -21.54 12.35 -1.17
N LYS A 216 -22.65 12.10 -0.49
CA LYS A 216 -24.01 12.30 -1.02
C LYS A 216 -24.27 13.77 -1.36
N THR A 217 -23.87 14.69 -0.49
CA THR A 217 -24.09 16.13 -0.71
C THR A 217 -23.05 16.77 -1.62
N GLU A 218 -21.80 16.30 -1.61
CA GLU A 218 -20.67 16.96 -2.24
C GLU A 218 -20.32 16.41 -3.63
N CYS A 219 -20.58 15.13 -3.89
CA CYS A 219 -20.24 14.44 -5.13
C CYS A 219 -21.44 13.87 -5.91
N GLY A 220 -22.66 13.91 -5.34
CA GLY A 220 -23.88 13.44 -6.01
C GLY A 220 -23.74 12.03 -6.59
N ASP A 221 -24.04 11.89 -7.88
CA ASP A 221 -24.04 10.60 -8.60
C ASP A 221 -22.67 10.25 -9.23
N SER A 222 -21.59 10.90 -8.79
CA SER A 222 -20.25 10.58 -9.26
C SER A 222 -19.88 9.14 -8.93
N ILE A 223 -19.27 8.43 -9.88
CA ILE A 223 -18.86 7.02 -9.69
C ILE A 223 -17.55 6.87 -8.93
N SER A 224 -16.85 7.98 -8.71
CA SER A 224 -15.65 8.01 -7.90
C SER A 224 -15.55 9.30 -7.11
N GLY A 225 -14.86 9.26 -5.98
CA GLY A 225 -14.63 10.45 -5.19
C GLY A 225 -13.77 10.20 -3.97
N GLN A 226 -13.30 11.30 -3.40
CA GLN A 226 -12.54 11.34 -2.16
C GLN A 226 -13.07 12.49 -1.30
N ILE A 227 -13.37 12.20 -0.04
CA ILE A 227 -13.80 13.20 0.95
C ILE A 227 -12.76 13.20 2.07
N TYR A 228 -12.13 14.35 2.29
CA TYR A 228 -11.16 14.54 3.36
C TYR A 228 -11.78 15.41 4.45
N LEU A 229 -12.02 14.80 5.60
CA LEU A 229 -12.37 15.51 6.84
C LEU A 229 -11.10 15.79 7.65
N HIS A 230 -11.23 16.47 8.78
CA HIS A 230 -10.08 16.86 9.59
C HIS A 230 -9.27 15.66 10.10
N LYS A 231 -9.95 14.65 10.65
CA LYS A 231 -9.31 13.45 11.21
C LYS A 231 -9.57 12.14 10.46
N CYS A 232 -10.34 12.13 9.37
CA CYS A 232 -10.50 10.94 8.54
C CYS A 232 -10.71 11.29 7.06
N TYR A 233 -10.56 10.31 6.18
CA TYR A 233 -10.97 10.45 4.79
C TYR A 233 -11.47 9.12 4.23
N ILE A 234 -12.26 9.23 3.15
CA ILE A 234 -12.69 8.08 2.37
C ILE A 234 -12.38 8.30 0.89
N SER A 235 -12.20 7.21 0.16
CA SER A 235 -12.08 7.16 -1.29
C SER A 235 -12.94 6.03 -1.83
N TYR A 236 -13.60 6.24 -2.97
CA TYR A 236 -14.29 5.18 -3.68
C TYR A 236 -14.13 5.33 -5.19
N SER A 237 -14.16 4.20 -5.87
CA SER A 237 -14.15 4.12 -7.33
C SER A 237 -14.98 2.94 -7.79
N TYR A 238 -15.91 3.18 -8.70
CA TYR A 238 -16.70 2.15 -9.35
C TYR A 238 -16.17 1.83 -10.75
N TYR A 239 -16.09 0.52 -11.04
CA TYR A 239 -15.53 -0.05 -12.25
C TYR A 239 -16.59 -0.93 -12.92
N PRO A 240 -17.28 -0.46 -13.98
CA PRO A 240 -18.33 -1.22 -14.65
C PRO A 240 -17.88 -2.62 -15.10
N THR A 241 -16.62 -2.74 -15.51
CA THR A 241 -16.01 -4.01 -15.98
C THR A 241 -15.37 -4.84 -14.87
N GLY A 242 -15.60 -4.50 -13.60
CA GLY A 242 -14.98 -5.11 -12.43
C GLY A 242 -13.72 -4.36 -11.97
N VAL A 243 -13.45 -4.42 -10.67
CA VAL A 243 -12.28 -3.77 -10.06
C VAL A 243 -10.99 -4.45 -10.56
N PRO A 244 -10.00 -3.70 -11.08
CA PRO A 244 -8.73 -4.28 -11.48
C PRO A 244 -8.08 -5.02 -10.31
N SER A 245 -7.82 -6.31 -10.47
CA SER A 245 -7.11 -7.09 -9.47
C SER A 245 -5.65 -6.65 -9.40
N GLN A 246 -5.23 -6.09 -8.26
CA GLN A 246 -3.80 -6.07 -7.91
C GLN A 246 -3.43 -7.51 -7.59
N SER A 247 -2.70 -8.17 -8.49
CA SER A 247 -2.03 -9.43 -8.15
C SER A 247 -1.02 -9.13 -7.04
N SER A 248 -1.36 -9.54 -5.82
CA SER A 248 -0.47 -9.54 -4.67
C SER A 248 0.81 -10.27 -5.06
N ALA A 249 1.89 -9.52 -5.28
CA ALA A 249 3.21 -10.08 -5.37
C ALA A 249 3.53 -10.69 -3.99
N GLU A 250 3.54 -12.02 -3.91
CA GLU A 250 4.07 -12.76 -2.78
C GLU A 250 5.44 -12.20 -2.42
N SER A 251 5.55 -11.60 -1.23
CA SER A 251 6.81 -11.15 -0.67
C SER A 251 7.61 -12.36 -0.23
N GLY A 252 8.59 -12.76 -1.04
CA GLY A 252 9.70 -13.56 -0.56
C GLY A 252 10.68 -12.71 0.25
N GLN A 253 10.73 -12.90 1.56
CA GLN A 253 12.00 -13.10 2.26
C GLN A 253 11.80 -13.67 3.68
N SER A 254 12.15 -14.96 3.80
CA SER A 254 12.80 -15.62 4.94
C SER A 254 12.41 -15.20 6.35
N THR A 255 11.60 -16.03 7.01
CA THR A 255 12.03 -16.65 8.27
C THR A 255 11.46 -18.06 8.32
N GLU A 256 12.37 -19.01 8.45
CA GLU A 256 12.18 -20.44 8.54
C GLU A 256 11.19 -20.82 9.66
N LYS A 257 10.15 -21.58 9.30
CA LYS A 257 9.60 -22.74 10.02
C LYS A 257 8.45 -23.34 9.21
N THR A 258 8.81 -24.04 8.14
CA THR A 258 7.86 -24.90 7.42
C THR A 258 7.96 -26.31 7.98
N VAL A 259 6.97 -26.70 8.78
CA VAL A 259 6.53 -28.10 8.84
C VAL A 259 5.57 -28.27 7.67
N ALA A 260 6.01 -28.94 6.60
CA ALA A 260 5.14 -29.42 5.53
C ALA A 260 5.66 -30.75 4.97
N ILE A 261 4.93 -31.79 5.40
CA ILE A 261 4.66 -33.10 4.79
C ILE A 261 5.29 -33.34 3.40
N VAL A 262 6.31 -34.20 3.36
CA VAL A 262 6.77 -34.86 2.14
C VAL A 262 5.92 -36.10 1.90
N VAL A 263 4.79 -35.95 1.19
CA VAL A 263 4.05 -37.08 0.63
C VAL A 263 3.69 -36.73 -0.81
N GLY A 264 4.54 -37.16 -1.74
CA GLY A 264 4.30 -37.01 -3.17
C GLY A 264 5.49 -37.42 -4.04
N GLY A 265 6.72 -37.15 -3.59
CA GLY A 265 7.93 -37.44 -4.38
C GLY A 265 8.47 -38.87 -4.26
N VAL A 266 8.31 -39.53 -3.11
CA VAL A 266 8.91 -40.86 -2.86
C VAL A 266 8.07 -41.99 -3.46
N ALA A 267 6.75 -41.83 -3.53
CA ALA A 267 5.86 -42.84 -4.11
C ALA A 267 6.05 -42.99 -5.62
N ALA A 268 6.25 -41.88 -6.36
CA ALA A 268 6.45 -41.92 -7.81
C ALA A 268 7.78 -42.59 -8.21
N LEU A 269 8.85 -42.34 -7.46
CA LEU A 269 10.15 -42.98 -7.69
C LEU A 269 10.13 -44.47 -7.30
N GLY A 270 9.47 -44.82 -6.18
CA GLY A 270 9.30 -46.22 -5.76
C GLY A 270 8.48 -47.06 -6.74
N PHE A 271 7.36 -46.52 -7.24
CA PHE A 271 6.51 -47.21 -8.23
C PHE A 271 7.23 -47.37 -9.58
N GLY A 272 7.99 -46.35 -10.01
CA GLY A 272 8.78 -46.43 -11.24
C GLY A 272 9.84 -47.53 -11.21
N ILE A 273 10.55 -47.69 -10.08
CA ILE A 273 11.57 -48.73 -9.91
C ILE A 273 10.91 -50.12 -9.85
N ALA A 274 9.78 -50.28 -9.15
CA ALA A 274 9.04 -51.54 -9.08
C ALA A 274 8.52 -51.97 -10.47
N CYS A 275 7.95 -51.05 -11.25
CA CYS A 275 7.51 -51.32 -12.62
C CYS A 275 8.68 -51.74 -13.53
N LEU A 276 9.83 -51.07 -13.43
CA LEU A 276 11.03 -51.44 -14.20
C LEU A 276 11.57 -52.83 -13.83
N MET A 277 11.51 -53.22 -12.55
CA MET A 277 11.91 -54.56 -12.13
C MET A 277 10.95 -55.65 -12.60
N CYS A 278 9.63 -55.41 -12.56
CA CYS A 278 8.63 -56.34 -13.08
C CYS A 278 8.77 -56.56 -14.59
N VAL A 279 9.00 -55.50 -15.37
CA VAL A 279 9.23 -55.60 -16.82
C VAL A 279 10.52 -56.39 -17.12
N ARG A 280 11.61 -56.14 -16.40
CA ARG A 280 12.86 -56.91 -16.56
C ARG A 280 12.69 -58.40 -16.24
N THR A 281 11.85 -58.72 -15.26
CA THR A 281 11.58 -60.12 -14.87
C THR A 281 10.70 -60.82 -15.92
N ALA A 282 9.71 -60.13 -16.48
CA ALA A 282 8.88 -60.64 -17.57
C ALA A 282 9.67 -60.88 -18.86
N LEU A 283 10.59 -59.97 -19.21
CA LEU A 283 11.45 -60.11 -20.39
C LEU A 283 12.46 -61.26 -20.24
N LYS A 284 13.02 -61.48 -19.04
CA LYS A 284 13.86 -62.66 -18.77
C LYS A 284 13.08 -63.97 -18.87
N LYS A 285 11.83 -64.01 -18.39
CA LYS A 285 10.98 -65.21 -18.46
C LYS A 285 10.57 -65.56 -19.90
N HIS A 286 10.38 -64.55 -20.76
CA HIS A 286 10.10 -64.75 -22.18
C HIS A 286 11.33 -65.26 -22.96
N HIS A 287 12.55 -64.89 -22.54
CA HIS A 287 13.78 -65.36 -23.19
C HIS A 287 14.18 -66.79 -22.79
N SER A 288 13.75 -67.29 -21.61
CA SER A 288 13.94 -68.68 -21.18
C SER A 288 12.87 -69.65 -21.68
N SER A 289 11.80 -69.19 -22.32
CA SER A 289 10.74 -70.06 -22.88
C SER A 289 10.93 -70.37 -24.37
N LYS A 290 12.04 -69.94 -24.97
CA LYS A 290 12.34 -70.12 -26.41
C LYS A 290 13.64 -70.89 -26.69
N HIS A 291 14.16 -71.58 -25.68
CA HIS A 291 15.21 -72.60 -25.83
C HIS A 291 14.80 -73.88 -25.11
#